data_AF-A0A6N2WVN9-F1
#
_entry.id   AF-A0A6N2WVN9-F1
#
_cell.length_a   1.000
_cell.length_b   1.000
_cell.length_c   1.000
_cell.angle_alpha   90.00
_cell.angle_beta   90.00
_cell.angle_gamma   90.00
#
_symmetry.space_group_name_H-M   'P 1'
#
loop_
_entity.id
_entity.type
_entity.pdbx_description
1 polymer ?
#
loop_
_entity_poly.entity_id
_entity_poly.type
_entity_poly.pdbx_seq_one_letter_code
_entity_poly.pdbx_strand_id
1 'polypeptide(L)'
;MIFKKIRKGHADWRNFLCSTPARDYVFQKDAYEDQIDRAAKNIRNTDCVIIGAGAGASTAAGIQYGGKRFTDNFAEFIKKYGEYYMTDMYAAGFYPYPSEEAKWGYWSKHALMNRFDPPALPLYTEL
;
A
#
# COMPACT_ATOMS: atom_id res chain seq x y z
N MET A 1 19.91 -30.72 -36.28
CA MET A 1 19.03 -29.56 -35.99
C MET A 1 18.27 -29.88 -34.71
N ILE A 2 18.68 -29.33 -33.57
CA ILE A 2 18.12 -29.67 -32.25
C ILE A 2 17.02 -28.65 -31.95
N PHE A 3 15.76 -29.08 -31.99
CA PHE A 3 14.64 -28.26 -31.54
C PHE A 3 14.70 -28.10 -30.02
N LYS A 4 15.02 -26.89 -29.54
CA LYS A 4 14.92 -26.51 -28.13
C LYS A 4 13.44 -26.57 -27.75
N LYS A 5 13.06 -27.53 -26.89
CA LYS A 5 11.73 -27.61 -26.28
C LYS A 5 11.47 -26.28 -25.54
N ILE A 6 10.63 -25.43 -26.11
CA ILE A 6 10.06 -24.29 -25.39
C ILE A 6 9.17 -24.89 -24.30
N ARG A 7 9.62 -24.81 -23.04
CA ARG A 7 8.78 -25.19 -21.89
C ARG A 7 7.64 -24.17 -21.81
N LYS A 8 6.48 -24.50 -22.37
CA LYS A 8 5.21 -23.87 -22.00
C LYS A 8 4.78 -24.40 -20.64
N GLY A 9 5.51 -24.01 -19.59
CA GLY A 9 5.00 -24.11 -18.23
C GLY A 9 4.01 -22.97 -18.03
N HIS A 10 2.78 -23.30 -17.62
CA HIS A 10 1.82 -22.29 -17.19
C HIS A 10 2.47 -21.45 -16.08
N ALA A 11 2.72 -20.16 -16.35
CA ALA A 11 3.25 -19.25 -15.35
C ALA A 11 2.10 -18.93 -14.37
N ASP A 12 2.04 -19.68 -13.27
CA ASP A 12 1.14 -19.36 -12.17
C ASP A 12 1.77 -18.26 -11.33
N TRP A 13 1.46 -17.01 -11.69
CA TRP A 13 1.87 -15.80 -10.99
C TRP A 13 1.47 -15.78 -9.51
N ARG A 14 0.54 -16.65 -9.08
CA ARG A 14 0.15 -16.77 -7.66
C ARG A 14 1.26 -17.36 -6.80
N ASN A 15 2.18 -18.11 -7.40
CA ASN A 15 3.25 -18.78 -6.67
C ASN A 15 4.57 -18.01 -6.72
N PHE A 16 4.72 -17.06 -7.65
CA PHE A 16 5.99 -16.38 -7.87
C PHE A 16 5.80 -14.90 -8.25
N LEU A 17 6.36 -14.01 -7.43
CA LEU A 17 6.62 -12.61 -7.78
C LEU A 17 8.08 -12.50 -8.21
N CYS A 18 8.36 -12.27 -9.50
CA CYS A 18 9.72 -12.10 -10.02
C CYS A 18 10.69 -13.24 -9.63
N SER A 19 10.26 -14.50 -9.78
CA SER A 19 11.04 -15.70 -9.36
C SER A 19 11.28 -15.84 -7.84
N THR A 20 10.58 -15.06 -7.02
CA THR A 20 10.52 -15.23 -5.55
C THR A 20 9.16 -15.79 -5.12
N PRO A 21 9.08 -16.77 -4.21
CA PRO A 21 7.80 -17.25 -3.70
C PRO A 21 6.94 -16.11 -3.16
N ALA A 22 5.64 -16.10 -3.44
CA ALA A 22 4.73 -15.01 -3.08
C ALA A 22 4.62 -14.69 -1.56
N ARG A 23 5.29 -15.46 -0.70
CA ARG A 23 5.31 -15.34 0.77
C ARG A 23 6.68 -14.94 1.33
N ASP A 24 7.69 -14.83 0.47
CA ASP A 24 9.03 -14.42 0.86
C ASP A 24 9.23 -12.93 0.57
N TYR A 25 9.74 -12.20 1.57
CA TYR A 25 10.18 -10.83 1.37
C TYR A 25 11.39 -10.80 0.43
N VAL A 26 11.32 -9.99 -0.63
CA VAL A 26 12.46 -9.72 -1.49
C VAL A 26 13.37 -8.73 -0.79
N PHE A 27 14.40 -9.22 -0.10
CA PHE A 27 15.46 -8.38 0.43
C PHE A 27 16.41 -7.97 -0.71
N GLN A 28 16.47 -6.67 -0.98
CA GLN A 28 17.42 -6.12 -1.94
C GLN A 28 18.82 -6.11 -1.35
N LYS A 29 19.80 -6.57 -2.13
CA LYS A 29 21.21 -6.67 -1.71
C LYS A 29 22.06 -5.50 -2.22
N ASP A 30 21.59 -4.83 -3.25
CA ASP A 30 22.27 -3.69 -3.89
C ASP A 30 22.08 -2.43 -3.04
N ALA A 31 23.01 -1.48 -3.14
CA ALA A 31 22.86 -0.19 -2.47
C ALA A 31 21.59 0.52 -2.97
N TYR A 32 20.99 1.35 -2.11
CA TYR A 32 19.72 2.02 -2.43
C TYR A 32 19.82 2.88 -3.72
N GLU A 33 20.92 3.61 -3.87
CA GLU A 33 21.17 4.43 -5.07
C GLU A 33 21.28 3.56 -6.34
N ASP A 34 21.97 2.41 -6.27
CA ASP A 34 22.08 1.49 -7.39
C ASP A 34 20.71 0.94 -7.82
N GLN A 35 19.80 0.73 -6.85
CA GLN A 35 18.44 0.30 -7.13
C GLN A 35 17.65 1.38 -7.87
N ILE A 36 17.78 2.65 -7.46
CA ILE A 36 17.16 3.80 -8.12
C ILE A 36 17.68 3.95 -9.54
N ASP A 37 18.99 3.93 -9.74
CA ASP A 37 19.61 4.09 -11.06
C ASP A 37 19.18 2.98 -12.02
N ARG A 38 19.12 1.74 -11.53
CA ARG A 38 18.64 0.60 -12.29
C ARG A 38 17.16 0.75 -12.66
N ALA A 39 16.31 1.18 -11.72
CA ALA A 39 14.90 1.42 -11.98
C ALA A 39 14.71 2.52 -13.04
N ALA A 40 15.39 3.67 -12.89
CA ALA A 40 15.34 4.77 -13.85
C ALA A 40 15.81 4.35 -15.25
N LYS A 41 16.88 3.55 -15.34
CA LYS A 41 17.34 2.99 -16.62
C LYS A 41 16.31 2.06 -17.26
N ASN A 42 15.64 1.21 -16.47
CA ASN A 42 14.62 0.31 -16.99
C ASN A 42 13.39 1.07 -17.47
N ILE A 43 12.94 2.09 -16.72
CA ILE A 43 11.82 2.96 -17.10
C ILE A 43 12.12 3.71 -18.39
N ARG A 44 13.34 4.25 -18.57
CA ARG A 44 13.72 4.98 -19.79
C ARG A 44 13.78 4.12 -21.06
N ASN A 45 14.03 2.82 -20.93
CA ASN A 45 14.31 1.93 -22.05
C ASN A 45 13.14 0.99 -22.41
N THR A 46 12.00 1.10 -21.74
CA THR A 46 10.84 0.25 -22.00
C THR A 46 9.84 0.93 -22.95
N ASP A 47 9.10 0.14 -23.72
CA ASP A 47 8.05 0.64 -24.61
C ASP A 47 6.81 1.14 -23.83
N CYS A 48 6.57 0.58 -22.64
CA CYS A 48 5.39 0.89 -21.82
C CYS A 48 5.64 0.62 -20.34
N VAL A 49 5.05 1.45 -19.47
CA VAL A 49 5.09 1.30 -18.02
C VAL A 49 3.69 1.02 -17.49
N ILE A 50 3.54 -0.03 -16.68
CA ILE A 50 2.32 -0.30 -15.90
C ILE A 50 2.64 -0.01 -14.43
N ILE A 51 1.94 0.95 -13.84
CA ILE A 51 2.13 1.36 -12.45
C ILE A 51 1.08 0.67 -11.57
N GLY A 52 1.56 -0.16 -10.64
CA GLY A 52 0.77 -0.70 -9.54
C GLY A 52 1.11 0.03 -8.23
N ALA A 53 0.16 0.78 -7.67
CA ALA A 53 0.35 1.52 -6.43
C ALA A 53 -0.64 1.07 -5.36
N GLY A 54 -0.13 0.70 -4.18
CA GLY A 54 -0.92 0.35 -3.00
C GLY A 54 -0.77 1.35 -1.87
N ALA A 55 -1.26 1.01 -0.67
CA ALA A 55 -1.20 1.87 0.51
C ALA A 55 0.22 2.32 0.91
N GLY A 56 1.27 1.58 0.49
CA GLY A 56 2.67 1.97 0.66
C GLY A 56 3.02 3.27 -0.06
N ALA A 57 2.46 3.52 -1.26
CA ALA A 57 2.67 4.77 -1.99
C ALA A 57 2.06 5.96 -1.23
N SER A 58 0.86 5.77 -0.66
CA SER A 58 0.22 6.78 0.19
C SER A 58 0.95 7.01 1.50
N THR A 59 1.52 5.96 2.09
CA THR A 59 2.37 6.06 3.28
C THR A 59 3.62 6.88 2.99
N ALA A 60 4.27 6.66 1.85
CA ALA A 60 5.41 7.46 1.39
C ALA A 60 5.03 8.93 1.13
N ALA A 61 3.79 9.19 0.71
CA ALA A 61 3.24 10.53 0.54
C ALA A 61 2.82 11.21 1.88
N GLY A 62 2.95 10.52 3.03
CA GLY A 62 2.60 11.05 4.35
C GLY A 62 1.18 10.70 4.84
N ILE A 63 0.39 9.96 4.05
CA ILE A 63 -0.94 9.48 4.44
C ILE A 63 -0.79 8.15 5.19
N GLN A 64 -0.24 8.24 6.40
CA GLN A 64 -0.06 7.09 7.30
C GLN A 64 -1.37 6.75 8.00
N TYR A 65 -1.70 5.46 8.05
CA TYR A 65 -2.89 4.96 8.72
C TYR A 65 -2.64 4.55 10.18
N GLY A 66 -1.38 4.33 10.56
CA GLY A 66 -0.97 4.07 11.94
C GLY A 66 -0.29 5.26 12.61
N GLY A 67 0.19 5.05 13.83
CA GLY A 67 1.01 6.02 14.57
C GLY A 67 0.28 7.33 14.90
N LYS A 68 1.05 8.42 15.04
CA LYS A 68 0.54 9.72 15.53
C LYS A 68 -0.61 10.27 14.69
N ARG A 69 -0.56 10.11 13.35
CA ARG A 69 -1.63 10.58 12.47
C ARG A 69 -2.98 9.93 12.83
N PHE A 70 -2.99 8.67 13.24
CA PHE A 70 -4.19 7.99 13.70
C PHE A 70 -4.54 8.33 15.15
N THR A 71 -3.59 8.20 16.08
CA THR A 71 -3.86 8.42 17.51
C THR A 71 -4.35 9.83 17.79
N ASP A 72 -3.78 10.83 17.12
CA ASP A 72 -4.10 12.24 17.34
C ASP A 72 -5.45 12.61 16.70
N ASN A 73 -5.85 11.94 15.61
CA ASN A 73 -7.09 12.26 14.87
C ASN A 73 -8.28 11.36 15.21
N PHE A 74 -8.10 10.20 15.84
CA PHE A 74 -9.19 9.27 16.16
C PHE A 74 -9.23 8.88 17.65
N ALA A 75 -8.62 9.69 18.52
CA ALA A 75 -8.53 9.45 19.96
C ALA A 75 -9.88 9.12 20.60
N GLU A 76 -10.98 9.73 20.16
CA GLU A 76 -12.31 9.48 20.69
C GLU A 76 -12.82 8.07 20.38
N PHE A 77 -12.50 7.55 19.19
CA PHE A 77 -12.85 6.19 18.79
C PHE A 77 -11.96 5.17 19.50
N ILE A 78 -10.66 5.46 19.59
CA ILE A 78 -9.69 4.63 20.31
C ILE A 78 -10.09 4.50 21.78
N LYS A 79 -10.39 5.61 22.45
CA LYS A 79 -10.82 5.62 23.85
C LYS A 79 -12.14 4.89 24.06
N LYS A 80 -13.10 5.01 23.14
CA LYS A 80 -14.44 4.42 23.27
C LYS A 80 -14.47 2.93 22.97
N TYR A 81 -13.73 2.47 21.97
CA TYR A 81 -13.81 1.11 21.45
C TYR A 81 -12.57 0.25 21.77
N GLY A 82 -11.53 0.84 22.37
CA GLY A 82 -10.36 0.17 22.91
C GLY A 82 -9.18 0.11 21.94
N GLU A 83 -7.99 0.42 22.45
CA GLU A 83 -6.72 0.43 21.70
C GLU A 83 -6.37 -0.92 21.06
N TYR A 84 -6.75 -2.03 21.71
CA TYR A 84 -6.50 -3.37 21.18
C TYR A 84 -7.22 -3.63 19.84
N TYR A 85 -8.41 -3.05 19.66
CA TYR A 85 -9.20 -3.21 18.44
C TYR A 85 -9.03 -2.04 17.45
N MET A 86 -8.51 -0.92 17.95
CA MET A 86 -8.28 0.32 17.20
C MET A 86 -6.77 0.50 17.01
N THR A 87 -6.14 -0.36 16.21
CA THR A 87 -4.67 -0.38 16.02
C THR A 87 -4.18 0.60 14.94
N ASP A 88 -5.01 0.84 13.93
CA ASP A 88 -4.77 1.78 12.84
C ASP A 88 -6.11 2.16 12.17
N MET A 89 -6.07 3.14 11.27
CA MET A 89 -7.25 3.62 10.54
C MET A 89 -7.93 2.54 9.67
N TYR A 90 -7.18 1.56 9.17
CA TYR A 90 -7.75 0.49 8.36
C TYR A 90 -8.55 -0.46 9.25
N ALA A 91 -7.90 -1.03 10.28
CA ALA A 91 -8.52 -1.95 11.22
C ALA A 91 -9.76 -1.34 11.90
N ALA A 92 -9.66 -0.07 12.31
CA ALA A 92 -10.75 0.66 12.93
C ALA A 92 -12.01 0.75 12.04
N GLY A 93 -11.85 0.86 10.71
CA GLY A 93 -12.98 0.89 9.77
C GLY A 93 -13.81 -0.39 9.72
N PHE A 94 -13.23 -1.51 10.16
CA PHE A 94 -13.88 -2.83 10.20
C PHE A 94 -14.27 -3.27 11.61
N TYR A 95 -14.13 -2.40 12.61
CA TYR A 95 -14.61 -2.68 13.96
C TYR A 95 -16.12 -2.99 13.95
N PRO A 96 -16.60 -3.98 14.72
CA PRO A 96 -18.02 -4.31 14.83
C PRO A 96 -18.77 -3.24 15.64
N TYR A 97 -19.01 -2.08 15.02
CA TYR A 97 -19.69 -0.96 15.66
C TYR A 97 -21.10 -1.36 16.12
N PRO A 98 -21.56 -0.85 17.29
CA PRO A 98 -22.83 -1.25 17.88
C PRO A 98 -24.06 -0.71 17.13
N SER A 99 -23.87 0.24 16.23
CA SER A 99 -24.93 0.81 15.39
C SER A 99 -24.36 1.39 14.10
N GLU A 100 -25.24 1.62 13.12
CA GLU A 100 -24.87 2.28 11.87
C GLU A 100 -24.42 3.72 12.11
N GLU A 101 -25.01 4.45 13.05
CA GLU A 101 -24.57 5.81 13.40
C GLU A 101 -23.13 5.81 13.93
N ALA A 102 -22.76 4.83 14.76
CA ALA A 102 -21.38 4.70 15.24
C ALA A 102 -20.40 4.39 14.12
N LYS A 103 -20.78 3.48 13.22
CA LYS A 103 -19.99 3.09 12.04
C LYS A 103 -19.79 4.26 11.08
N TRP A 104 -20.87 4.95 10.72
CA TRP A 104 -20.82 6.10 9.83
C TRP A 104 -20.18 7.32 10.49
N GLY A 105 -20.26 7.44 11.82
CA GLY A 105 -19.47 8.41 12.57
C GLY A 105 -17.97 8.23 12.33
N TYR A 106 -17.47 6.99 12.36
CA TYR A 106 -16.07 6.71 12.02
C TYR A 106 -15.77 6.96 10.53
N TRP A 107 -16.56 6.37 9.64
CA TRP A 107 -16.30 6.41 8.20
C TRP A 107 -16.41 7.81 7.60
N SER A 108 -17.29 8.67 8.13
CA SER A 108 -17.38 10.07 7.70
C SER A 108 -16.10 10.84 8.02
N LYS A 109 -15.56 10.71 9.24
CA LYS A 109 -14.28 11.29 9.63
C LYS A 109 -13.11 10.72 8.83
N HIS A 110 -13.09 9.39 8.64
CA HIS A 110 -12.09 8.71 7.82
C HIS A 110 -12.10 9.22 6.37
N ALA A 111 -13.28 9.36 5.77
CA ALA A 111 -13.42 9.85 4.40
C ALA A 111 -12.98 11.31 4.29
N LEU A 112 -13.40 12.17 5.22
CA LEU A 112 -12.98 13.57 5.26
C LEU A 112 -11.45 13.67 5.25
N MET A 113 -10.79 13.01 6.21
CA MET A 113 -9.35 13.11 6.40
C MET A 113 -8.51 12.45 5.30
N ASN A 114 -8.97 11.35 4.68
CA ASN A 114 -8.17 10.57 3.74
C ASN A 114 -8.56 10.75 2.27
N ARG A 115 -9.69 11.41 1.98
CA ARG A 115 -10.18 11.61 0.62
C ARG A 115 -10.50 13.06 0.28
N PHE A 116 -11.10 13.82 1.19
CA PHE A 116 -11.64 15.14 0.87
C PHE A 116 -10.72 16.29 1.30
N ASP A 117 -10.12 16.21 2.49
CA ASP A 117 -9.22 17.25 3.00
C ASP A 117 -7.86 17.29 2.28
N PRO A 118 -7.19 16.16 1.98
CA PRO A 118 -5.89 16.21 1.34
C PRO A 118 -6.01 16.64 -0.13
N PRO A 119 -5.16 17.55 -0.63
CA PRO A 119 -5.02 17.77 -2.05
C PRO A 119 -4.34 16.58 -2.73
N ALA A 120 -4.19 16.63 -4.05
CA ALA A 120 -3.25 15.75 -4.74
C ALA A 120 -1.83 16.02 -4.19
N LEU A 121 -1.25 15.04 -3.51
CA LEU A 121 0.06 15.18 -2.87
C LEU A 121 1.19 15.16 -3.91
N PRO A 122 2.32 15.86 -3.66
CA PRO A 122 3.42 15.99 -4.62
C PRO A 122 3.90 14.65 -5.19
N LEU A 123 4.00 13.63 -4.33
CA LEU A 123 4.40 12.28 -4.76
C LEU A 123 3.52 11.73 -5.89
N TYR A 124 2.22 11.99 -5.87
CA TYR A 124 1.31 11.49 -6.91
C TYR A 124 1.36 12.31 -8.20
N THR A 125 1.68 13.59 -8.10
CA THR A 125 1.72 14.51 -9.25
C THR A 125 3.05 14.48 -9.99
N GLU A 126 4.10 13.95 -9.36
CA GLU A 126 5.47 13.87 -9.89
C GLU A 126 5.86 12.45 -10.34
N LEU A 127 4.90 11.51 -10.36
CA LEU A 127 5.08 10.13 -10.84
C LEU A 127 5.32 10.03 -12.35
#